data_AF-A0A8U0HZQ9-F1
#
_entry.id   AF-A0A8U0HZQ9-F1
#
_cell.length_a   1.000
_cell.length_b   1.000
_cell.length_c   1.000
_cell.angle_alpha   90.00
_cell.angle_beta   90.00
_cell.angle_gamma   90.00
#
_symmetry.space_group_name_H-M   'P 1'
#
loop_
_entity.id
_entity.type
_entity.pdbx_description
1 polymer ?
#
loop_
_entity_poly.entity_id
_entity_poly.type
_entity_poly.pdbx_seq_one_letter_code
_entity_poly.pdbx_strand_id
1 'polypeptide(L)'
;MNPSRKGDETEATILGRLMQAGVSVSVPFGDSDRYDLVVDDRTRRYRVQCKTGSWVDGTVRFNLYSSTTDSEGRVDADYTPDEIDAYAVYSPDTDSVYWVPIEATGSGEMRLRVEDHHPKVPKSRINWASEYALSNRFE
;
A
#
# COMPACT_ATOMS: atom_id res chain seq x y z
N MET A 1 3.57 8.67 -18.67
CA MET A 1 4.23 8.87 -17.36
C MET A 1 5.21 7.72 -17.19
N ASN A 2 6.48 7.98 -16.84
CA ASN A 2 7.44 6.91 -16.57
C ASN A 2 6.98 6.15 -15.31
N PRO A 3 6.85 4.81 -15.31
CA PRO A 3 6.41 4.05 -14.13
C PRO A 3 7.18 4.40 -12.86
N SER A 4 8.48 4.69 -12.98
CA SER A 4 9.34 5.16 -11.88
C SER A 4 8.80 6.44 -11.23
N ARG A 5 8.57 7.49 -12.02
CA ARG A 5 8.06 8.78 -11.51
C ARG A 5 6.74 8.68 -10.74
N LYS A 6 5.84 7.77 -11.15
CA LYS A 6 4.57 7.56 -10.44
C LYS A 6 4.79 6.87 -9.09
N GLY A 7 5.77 5.96 -9.03
CA GLY A 7 6.26 5.36 -7.78
C GLY A 7 6.84 6.42 -6.85
N ASP A 8 7.78 7.24 -7.35
CA ASP A 8 8.41 8.32 -6.56
C ASP A 8 7.37 9.29 -5.98
N GLU A 9 6.39 9.72 -6.79
CA GLU A 9 5.29 10.59 -6.35
C GLU A 9 4.42 9.91 -5.27
N THR A 10 4.22 8.59 -5.39
CA THR A 10 3.47 7.79 -4.41
C THR A 10 4.22 7.71 -3.08
N GLU A 11 5.50 7.34 -3.11
CA GLU A 11 6.35 7.23 -1.92
C GLU A 11 6.46 8.57 -1.19
N ALA A 12 6.71 9.66 -1.92
CA ALA A 12 6.79 11.01 -1.34
C ALA A 12 5.45 11.43 -0.69
N THR A 13 4.32 11.11 -1.33
CA THR A 13 3.00 11.41 -0.78
C THR A 13 2.73 10.63 0.49
N ILE A 14 3.02 9.32 0.49
CA ILE A 14 2.85 8.44 1.65
C ILE A 14 3.73 8.91 2.81
N LEU A 15 5.00 9.20 2.55
CA LEU A 15 5.92 9.73 3.55
C LEU A 15 5.37 11.02 4.18
N GLY A 16 4.90 11.97 3.37
CA GLY A 16 4.29 13.20 3.86
C GLY A 16 3.05 12.97 4.73
N ARG A 17 2.17 12.03 4.33
CA ARG A 17 0.96 11.68 5.09
C ARG A 17 1.30 10.97 6.42
N LEU A 18 2.33 10.12 6.43
CA LEU A 18 2.84 9.49 7.65
C LEU A 18 3.44 10.54 8.61
N MET A 19 4.23 11.48 8.10
CA MET A 19 4.75 12.58 8.93
C MET A 19 3.61 13.44 9.52
N GLN A 20 2.56 13.71 8.74
CA GLN A 20 1.37 14.42 9.22
C GLN A 20 0.63 13.64 10.32
N ALA A 21 0.65 12.31 10.27
CA ALA A 21 0.12 11.43 11.32
C ALA A 21 1.04 11.35 12.57
N GLY A 22 2.16 12.08 12.60
CA GLY A 22 3.00 12.20 13.78
C GLY A 22 3.93 11.01 14.06
N VAL A 23 4.08 10.09 13.10
CA VAL A 23 5.03 8.97 13.18
C VAL A 23 6.37 9.33 12.55
N SER A 24 7.44 8.68 13.01
CA SER A 24 8.77 8.86 12.42
C SER A 24 8.92 7.94 11.22
N VAL A 25 9.56 8.43 10.16
CA VAL A 25 9.77 7.67 8.92
C VAL A 25 11.25 7.69 8.58
N SER A 26 11.82 6.51 8.33
CA SER A 26 13.18 6.34 7.80
C SER A 26 13.10 5.82 6.37
N VAL A 27 13.95 6.35 5.50
CA VAL A 27 14.08 5.92 4.10
C VAL A 27 15.36 5.08 3.99
N PRO A 28 15.27 3.79 3.61
CA PRO A 28 16.44 2.96 3.32
C PRO A 28 17.30 3.56 2.22
N PHE A 29 18.59 3.24 2.21
CA PHE A 29 19.49 3.76 1.18
C PHE A 29 19.54 2.80 -0.02
N GLY A 30 19.05 3.27 -1.17
CA GLY A 30 18.99 2.51 -2.42
C GLY A 30 17.69 1.71 -2.57
N ASP A 31 17.54 1.05 -3.72
CA ASP A 31 16.26 0.48 -4.16
C ASP A 31 16.28 -1.06 -4.20
N SER A 32 17.20 -1.68 -3.45
CA SER A 32 17.37 -3.15 -3.42
C SER A 32 16.50 -3.85 -2.37
N ASP A 33 15.96 -3.09 -1.42
CA ASP A 33 15.16 -3.63 -0.33
C ASP A 33 13.73 -3.94 -0.79
N ARG A 34 13.07 -4.85 -0.08
CA ARG A 34 11.68 -5.28 -0.35
C ARG A 34 10.64 -4.30 0.23
N TYR A 35 11.08 -3.21 0.84
CA TYR A 35 10.24 -2.18 1.45
C TYR A 35 10.86 -0.82 1.14
N ASP A 36 10.02 0.21 1.03
CA ASP A 36 10.47 1.55 0.66
C ASP A 36 10.66 2.44 1.90
N LEU A 37 9.96 2.13 3.01
CA LEU A 37 9.98 2.94 4.22
C LEU A 37 10.07 2.06 5.47
N VAL A 38 10.68 2.62 6.52
CA VAL A 38 10.52 2.13 7.90
C VAL A 38 9.74 3.15 8.69
N VAL A 39 8.57 2.76 9.19
CA VAL A 39 7.69 3.62 10.02
C VAL A 39 7.87 3.24 11.49
N ASP A 40 8.09 4.22 12.36
CA ASP A 40 8.22 4.05 13.81
C ASP A 40 7.12 4.83 14.52
N ASP A 41 6.22 4.10 15.18
CA ASP A 41 5.07 4.66 15.94
C ASP A 41 5.38 4.84 17.44
N ARG A 42 6.66 4.80 17.83
CA ARG A 42 7.19 4.80 19.21
C ARG A 42 7.03 3.49 19.96
N THR A 43 6.22 2.55 19.47
CA THR A 43 6.04 1.23 20.09
C THR A 43 6.73 0.13 19.31
N ARG A 44 6.66 0.19 17.97
CA ARG A 44 7.32 -0.74 17.06
C ARG A 44 7.67 -0.06 15.75
N ARG A 45 8.52 -0.76 14.99
CA ARG A 45 8.93 -0.37 13.64
C ARG A 45 8.28 -1.31 12.64
N TYR A 46 7.88 -0.74 11.51
CA TYR A 46 7.26 -1.46 10.40
C TYR A 46 8.08 -1.23 9.14
N ARG A 47 8.41 -2.31 8.44
CA ARG A 47 8.87 -2.31 7.06
C ARG A 47 7.65 -2.16 6.16
N VAL A 48 7.59 -1.09 5.40
CA VAL A 48 6.42 -0.70 4.64
C VAL A 48 6.75 -0.61 3.16
N GLN A 49 6.01 -1.35 2.35
CA GLN A 49 6.04 -1.20 0.90
C GLN A 49 4.97 -0.20 0.47
N CYS A 50 5.38 0.83 -0.26
CA CYS A 50 4.48 1.78 -0.91
C CYS A 50 3.91 1.18 -2.19
N LYS A 51 2.63 1.42 -2.44
CA LYS A 51 1.95 1.04 -3.69
C LYS A 51 1.07 2.17 -4.17
N THR A 52 1.03 2.38 -5.48
CA THR A 52 -0.03 3.18 -6.08
C THR A 52 -1.28 2.32 -6.24
N GLY A 53 -2.39 2.75 -5.66
CA GLY A 53 -3.71 2.23 -5.93
C GLY A 53 -4.32 2.87 -7.18
N SER A 54 -4.95 2.05 -8.03
CA SER A 54 -5.73 2.51 -9.18
C SER A 54 -7.22 2.40 -8.91
N TRP A 55 -8.00 3.40 -9.28
CA TRP A 55 -9.45 3.33 -9.23
C TRP A 55 -10.02 2.36 -10.28
N VAL A 56 -10.85 1.41 -9.83
CA VAL A 56 -11.58 0.46 -10.67
C VAL A 56 -12.94 0.18 -10.03
N ASP A 57 -14.02 0.54 -10.72
CA ASP A 57 -15.41 0.21 -10.34
C ASP A 57 -15.74 0.47 -8.86
N GLY A 58 -15.45 1.67 -8.34
CA GLY A 58 -15.72 2.02 -6.94
C GLY A 58 -14.73 1.44 -5.92
N THR A 59 -13.60 0.91 -6.39
CA THR A 59 -12.52 0.35 -5.55
C THR A 59 -11.17 0.95 -5.85
N VAL A 60 -10.30 0.95 -4.85
CA VAL A 60 -8.86 1.14 -4.99
C VAL A 60 -8.22 -0.24 -5.13
N ARG A 61 -7.69 -0.54 -6.33
CA ARG A 61 -7.00 -1.79 -6.65
C ARG A 61 -5.49 -1.60 -6.60
N PHE A 62 -4.77 -2.53 -5.96
CA PHE A 62 -3.30 -2.57 -5.98
C PHE A 62 -2.78 -4.01 -5.99
N ASN A 63 -1.56 -4.20 -6.48
CA ASN A 63 -0.91 -5.51 -6.55
C ASN A 63 -0.14 -5.82 -5.25
N LEU A 64 -0.17 -7.08 -4.84
CA LEU A 64 0.52 -7.64 -3.67
C LEU A 64 1.88 -8.26 -4.02
N TYR A 65 2.42 -7.91 -5.18
CA TYR A 65 3.71 -8.37 -5.68
C TYR A 65 4.52 -7.21 -6.25
N SER A 66 5.83 -7.42 -6.31
CA SER A 66 6.75 -6.61 -7.11
C SER A 66 6.83 -7.18 -8.53
N SER A 67 7.12 -6.32 -9.50
CA SER A 67 7.31 -6.74 -10.88
C SER A 67 8.60 -6.21 -11.42
N THR A 68 9.49 -7.10 -11.81
CA THR A 68 10.78 -6.75 -12.39
C THR A 68 10.85 -7.30 -13.80
N THR A 69 11.36 -6.50 -14.73
CA THR A 69 11.69 -6.99 -16.07
C THR A 69 13.19 -7.16 -16.16
N ASP A 70 13.63 -8.37 -16.45
CA ASP A 70 15.02 -8.70 -16.75
C ASP A 70 15.16 -9.15 -18.22
N SER A 71 16.35 -9.66 -18.58
CA SER A 71 16.63 -10.14 -19.94
C SER A 71 15.81 -11.38 -20.34
N GLU A 72 15.27 -12.12 -19.39
CA GLU A 72 14.51 -13.37 -19.61
C GLU A 72 13.00 -13.14 -19.60
N GLY A 73 12.56 -12.01 -19.04
CA GLY A 73 11.19 -11.54 -19.16
C GLY A 73 10.73 -10.77 -17.93
N ARG A 74 9.42 -10.77 -17.72
CA ARG A 74 8.80 -10.18 -16.54
C ARG A 74 8.66 -11.23 -15.46
N VAL A 75 9.23 -10.96 -14.29
CA VAL A 75 9.12 -11.79 -13.09
C VAL A 75 8.29 -11.03 -12.06
N ASP A 76 7.22 -11.68 -11.59
CA ASP A 76 6.38 -11.19 -10.51
C ASP A 76 6.71 -11.98 -9.24
N ALA A 77 6.91 -11.28 -8.12
CA ALA A 77 7.27 -11.87 -6.83
C ALA A 77 6.40 -11.29 -5.71
N ASP A 78 5.56 -12.14 -5.11
CA ASP A 78 4.73 -11.79 -3.95
C ASP A 78 5.61 -11.36 -2.76
N TYR A 79 5.09 -10.45 -1.93
CA TYR A 79 5.74 -10.11 -0.66
C TYR A 79 5.35 -11.09 0.44
N THR A 80 6.27 -11.32 1.36
CA THR A 80 6.07 -12.19 2.53
C THR A 80 6.10 -11.40 3.84
N PRO A 81 5.51 -11.94 4.93
CA PRO A 81 5.57 -11.32 6.26
C PRO A 81 7.01 -11.15 6.80
N ASP A 82 7.94 -11.95 6.31
CA ASP A 82 9.36 -11.83 6.65
C ASP A 82 10.05 -10.66 5.91
N GLU A 83 9.43 -10.10 4.87
CA GLU A 83 9.99 -8.99 4.08
C GLU A 83 9.37 -7.65 4.46
N ILE A 84 8.04 -7.59 4.61
CA ILE A 84 7.29 -6.37 4.92
C ILE A 84 6.26 -6.65 6.01
N ASP A 85 5.92 -5.63 6.78
CA ASP A 85 4.89 -5.69 7.82
C ASP A 85 3.56 -5.08 7.32
N ALA A 86 3.62 -4.17 6.35
CA ALA A 86 2.42 -3.55 5.77
C ALA A 86 2.65 -2.99 4.36
N TYR A 87 1.56 -2.80 3.64
CA TYR A 87 1.49 -1.92 2.48
C TYR A 87 0.94 -0.55 2.89
N ALA A 88 1.58 0.51 2.41
CA ALA A 88 0.98 1.84 2.36
C ALA A 88 0.53 2.11 0.92
N VAL A 89 -0.78 2.28 0.72
CA VAL A 89 -1.36 2.41 -0.63
C VAL A 89 -1.89 3.82 -0.82
N TYR A 90 -1.27 4.58 -1.72
CA TYR A 90 -1.79 5.89 -2.13
C TYR A 90 -2.66 5.75 -3.39
N SER A 91 -3.89 6.26 -3.32
CA SER A 91 -4.80 6.34 -4.46
C SER A 91 -4.96 7.80 -4.89
N PRO A 92 -4.42 8.20 -6.06
CA PRO A 92 -4.59 9.56 -6.57
C PRO A 92 -6.05 9.94 -6.81
N ASP A 93 -6.89 8.97 -7.20
CA ASP A 93 -8.30 9.20 -7.50
C ASP A 93 -9.13 9.59 -6.26
N THR A 94 -8.72 9.13 -5.08
CA THR A 94 -9.38 9.42 -3.79
C THR A 94 -8.57 10.35 -2.89
N ASP A 95 -7.39 10.80 -3.34
CA ASP A 95 -6.36 11.51 -2.55
C ASP A 95 -6.21 10.94 -1.11
N SER A 96 -6.15 9.62 -1.02
CA SER A 96 -6.16 8.91 0.26
C SER A 96 -5.01 7.92 0.36
N VAL A 97 -4.49 7.75 1.57
CA VAL A 97 -3.51 6.70 1.90
C VAL A 97 -4.17 5.65 2.78
N TYR A 98 -3.96 4.39 2.44
CA TYR A 98 -4.46 3.24 3.16
C TYR A 98 -3.31 2.45 3.76
N TRP A 99 -3.43 2.06 5.03
CA TRP A 99 -2.53 1.17 5.75
C TRP A 99 -3.08 -0.24 5.77
N VAL A 100 -2.44 -1.17 5.07
CA VAL A 100 -2.90 -2.56 4.94
C VAL A 100 -1.84 -3.50 5.53
N PRO A 101 -2.09 -4.10 6.72
CA PRO A 101 -1.20 -5.11 7.27
C PRO A 101 -1.06 -6.30 6.33
N ILE A 102 0.15 -6.85 6.18
CA ILE A 102 0.37 -7.97 5.26
C ILE A 102 -0.46 -9.21 5.64
N GLU A 103 -0.74 -9.40 6.92
CA GLU A 103 -1.53 -10.51 7.45
C GLU A 103 -3.00 -10.43 7.05
N ALA A 104 -3.48 -9.26 6.63
CA ALA A 104 -4.83 -9.06 6.09
C ALA A 104 -4.90 -9.33 4.58
N THR A 105 -3.79 -9.65 3.93
CA THR A 105 -3.69 -9.82 2.48
C THR A 105 -3.62 -11.30 2.05
N GLY A 106 -3.91 -11.54 0.78
CA GLY A 106 -3.70 -12.83 0.11
C GLY A 106 -2.54 -12.74 -0.87
N SER A 107 -2.72 -13.25 -2.08
CA SER A 107 -1.75 -13.15 -3.18
C SER A 107 -2.35 -12.42 -4.40
N GLY A 108 -1.47 -11.96 -5.30
CA GLY A 108 -1.87 -11.29 -6.54
C GLY A 108 -2.30 -9.84 -6.34
N GLU A 109 -3.56 -9.58 -6.01
CA GLU A 109 -4.09 -8.21 -5.89
C GLU A 109 -5.11 -8.09 -4.76
N MET A 110 -5.26 -6.87 -4.26
CA MET A 110 -6.30 -6.51 -3.31
C MET A 110 -7.11 -5.33 -3.84
N ARG A 111 -8.39 -5.30 -3.49
CA ARG A 111 -9.31 -4.19 -3.77
C ARG A 111 -9.91 -3.67 -2.48
N LEU A 112 -9.79 -2.37 -2.24
CA LEU A 112 -10.44 -1.66 -1.15
C LEU A 112 -11.68 -0.94 -1.67
N ARG A 113 -12.86 -1.26 -1.14
CA ARG A 113 -14.15 -0.70 -1.59
C ARG A 113 -14.39 0.66 -0.96
N VAL A 114 -14.59 1.68 -1.81
CA VAL A 114 -14.86 3.07 -1.38
C VAL A 114 -16.35 3.38 -1.52
N GLU A 115 -16.94 3.05 -2.68
CA GLU A 115 -18.36 3.28 -2.93
C GLU A 115 -19.23 2.14 -2.39
N ASP A 116 -20.50 2.42 -2.10
CA ASP A 116 -21.43 1.37 -1.71
C ASP A 116 -21.56 0.30 -2.80
N HIS A 117 -21.58 -0.96 -2.38
CA HIS A 117 -21.64 -2.11 -3.26
C HIS A 117 -23.09 -2.44 -3.66
N HIS A 118 -23.26 -3.13 -4.79
CA HIS A 118 -24.53 -3.74 -5.15
C HIS A 118 -25.00 -4.70 -4.03
N PRO A 119 -26.26 -4.65 -3.56
CA PRO A 119 -26.74 -5.25 -2.29
C PRO A 119 -26.66 -6.77 -2.14
N LYS A 120 -26.06 -7.49 -3.09
CA LYS A 120 -26.02 -8.97 -3.15
C LYS A 120 -24.76 -9.59 -2.53
N VAL A 121 -23.76 -8.79 -2.15
CA VAL A 121 -22.52 -9.29 -1.51
C VAL A 121 -22.61 -9.06 0.00
N PRO A 122 -22.35 -10.06 0.86
CA PRO A 122 -22.29 -9.83 2.31
C PRO A 122 -21.19 -8.81 2.65
N LYS A 123 -21.54 -7.78 3.44
CA LYS A 123 -20.61 -6.73 3.87
C LYS A 123 -19.34 -7.25 4.54
N SER A 124 -19.42 -8.41 5.20
CA SER A 124 -18.29 -9.06 5.89
C SER A 124 -17.21 -9.65 4.97
N ARG A 125 -17.46 -9.72 3.65
CA ARG A 125 -16.48 -10.19 2.65
C ARG A 125 -15.85 -9.05 1.84
N ILE A 126 -16.08 -7.80 2.24
CA ILE A 126 -15.62 -6.62 1.54
C ILE A 126 -14.51 -5.99 2.37
N ASN A 127 -13.35 -5.77 1.74
CA ASN A 127 -12.31 -4.94 2.34
C ASN A 127 -12.74 -3.49 2.18
N TRP A 128 -13.32 -2.90 3.23
CA TRP A 128 -13.78 -1.51 3.17
C TRP A 128 -12.59 -0.57 3.26
N ALA A 129 -12.49 0.38 2.33
CA ALA A 129 -11.39 1.34 2.30
C ALA A 129 -11.29 2.16 3.61
N SER A 130 -12.43 2.44 4.25
CA SER A 130 -12.48 3.10 5.55
C SER A 130 -11.79 2.32 6.66
N GLU A 131 -11.83 0.99 6.65
CA GLU A 131 -11.18 0.15 7.70
C GLU A 131 -9.65 0.23 7.61
N TYR A 132 -9.13 0.52 6.42
CA TYR A 132 -7.70 0.63 6.15
C TYR A 132 -7.22 2.08 6.03
N ALA A 133 -8.05 3.09 6.28
CA ALA A 133 -7.64 4.49 6.16
C ALA A 133 -6.46 4.78 7.11
N LEU A 134 -5.41 5.45 6.62
CA LEU A 134 -4.21 5.76 7.42
C LEU A 134 -4.55 6.54 8.70
N SER A 135 -5.54 7.43 8.63
CA SER A 135 -6.05 8.21 9.77
C SER A 135 -6.47 7.32 10.94
N ASN A 136 -7.01 6.13 10.67
CA ASN A 136 -7.51 5.23 11.72
C ASN A 136 -6.39 4.45 12.40
N ARG A 137 -5.13 4.57 11.93
CA ARG A 137 -4.02 3.72 12.39
C ARG A 137 -3.18 4.36 13.50
N PHE A 138 -2.92 5.67 13.40
CA PHE A 138 -1.90 6.36 14.18
C PHE A 138 -2.44 7.57 15.00
N GLU A 139 -3.76 7.67 15.14
CA GLU A 139 -4.40 8.58 16.10
C GLU A 139 -4.15 8.19 17.56
#